data_AF-T2KQ01-F1
#
_entry.id   AF-T2KQ01-F1
#
_cell.length_a   1.000
_cell.length_b   1.000
_cell.length_c   1.000
_cell.angle_alpha   90.00
_cell.angle_beta   90.00
_cell.angle_gamma   90.00
#
_symmetry.space_group_name_H-M   'P 1'
#
loop_
_entity.id
_entity.type
_entity.pdbx_description
1 polymer ?
#
loop_
_entity_poly.entity_id
_entity_poly.type
_entity_poly.pdbx_seq_one_letter_code
_entity_poly.pdbx_strand_id
1 'polypeptide(L)'
;MAAKWQGFQRNKTRYPYLKYKTVGDEHVRDDHAGLDGFIAHIDDPIWDRIYPPNDWRCRCYVVQTNQAPEDDAVPDLKFMKPAFSVNVGKTGVVFNDQAHPYFIIPKKDEKRMQVAFESMKLRLAYGKAKYTSPTGSKIFVHPFADPVDLYDNYSNAVLISNTLKLNVKLRPHIDGAVLLNTKNPEYLINNKTGERKAPEGLNFRNVLRKAVKQGSEVVVIDLVDNPNPYKNVKAVLTQQLSRQDRFPSIKEIILISKDRKTIESIKRSAVK
;
A
#
# COMPACT_ATOMS: atom_id res chain seq x y z
N MET A 1 -11.68 -9.54 -20.90
CA MET A 1 -10.76 -9.96 -21.99
C MET A 1 -9.55 -10.68 -21.43
N ALA A 2 -8.93 -10.19 -20.36
CA ALA A 2 -7.78 -10.84 -19.72
C ALA A 2 -8.02 -12.31 -19.32
N ALA A 3 -9.10 -12.59 -18.60
CA ALA A 3 -9.44 -13.96 -18.16
C ALA A 3 -9.65 -14.96 -19.31
N LYS A 4 -10.11 -14.50 -20.48
CA LYS A 4 -10.38 -15.37 -21.64
C LYS A 4 -9.09 -15.91 -22.27
N TRP A 5 -8.01 -15.13 -22.25
CA TRP A 5 -6.73 -15.48 -22.87
C TRP A 5 -6.14 -16.81 -22.36
N GLN A 6 -6.17 -17.01 -21.04
CA GLN A 6 -5.70 -18.25 -20.42
C GLN A 6 -6.55 -19.46 -20.87
N GLY A 7 -7.85 -19.27 -21.07
CA GLY A 7 -8.72 -20.28 -21.67
C GLY A 7 -8.35 -20.58 -23.11
N PHE A 8 -8.02 -19.54 -23.89
CA PHE A 8 -7.59 -19.70 -25.27
C PHE A 8 -6.30 -20.50 -25.39
N GLN A 9 -5.31 -20.18 -24.55
CA GLN A 9 -4.04 -20.89 -24.50
C GLN A 9 -4.22 -22.37 -24.14
N ARG A 10 -5.08 -22.71 -23.17
CA ARG A 10 -5.38 -24.12 -22.83
C ARG A 10 -6.01 -24.90 -23.98
N ASN A 11 -6.80 -24.23 -24.82
CA ASN A 11 -7.55 -24.86 -25.91
C ASN A 11 -6.85 -24.79 -27.27
N LYS A 12 -5.64 -24.21 -27.32
CA LYS A 12 -4.89 -23.93 -28.55
C LYS A 12 -4.70 -25.15 -29.45
N THR A 13 -4.53 -26.35 -28.90
CA THR A 13 -4.39 -27.58 -29.70
C THR A 13 -5.61 -27.86 -30.58
N ARG A 14 -6.81 -27.50 -30.11
CA ARG A 14 -8.07 -27.71 -30.87
C ARG A 14 -8.47 -26.47 -31.66
N TYR A 15 -8.17 -25.28 -31.14
CA TYR A 15 -8.49 -24.01 -31.75
C TYR A 15 -7.25 -23.09 -31.72
N PRO A 16 -6.32 -23.28 -32.68
CA PRO A 16 -5.03 -22.59 -32.67
C PRO A 16 -5.11 -21.12 -33.10
N TYR A 17 -6.24 -20.70 -33.68
CA TYR A 17 -6.43 -19.34 -34.20
C TYR A 17 -7.40 -18.53 -33.34
N LEU A 18 -7.23 -17.22 -33.39
CA LEU A 18 -8.17 -16.25 -32.85
C LEU A 18 -8.76 -15.43 -33.99
N LYS A 19 -10.07 -15.15 -33.90
CA LYS A 19 -10.79 -14.27 -34.81
C LYS A 19 -11.19 -12.99 -34.06
N TYR A 20 -10.82 -11.85 -34.62
CA TYR A 20 -11.24 -10.55 -34.12
C TYR A 20 -12.70 -10.31 -34.47
N LYS A 21 -13.46 -9.78 -33.52
CA LYS A 21 -14.89 -9.47 -33.67
C LYS A 21 -15.22 -8.13 -33.06
N THR A 22 -16.16 -7.44 -33.67
CA THR A 22 -16.83 -6.27 -33.11
C THR A 22 -18.28 -6.62 -32.77
N VAL A 23 -18.94 -5.78 -31.97
CA VAL A 23 -20.38 -5.90 -31.73
C VAL A 23 -21.20 -5.51 -32.97
N GLY A 24 -20.59 -4.83 -33.94
CA GLY A 24 -21.22 -4.48 -35.22
C GLY A 24 -22.30 -3.39 -35.14
N ASP A 25 -22.33 -2.58 -34.07
CA ASP A 25 -23.24 -1.46 -33.95
C ASP A 25 -22.59 -0.12 -34.33
N GLU A 26 -23.41 0.91 -34.44
CA GLU A 26 -23.01 2.28 -34.84
C GLU A 26 -21.99 2.93 -33.88
N HIS A 27 -21.74 2.36 -32.70
CA HIS A 27 -20.77 2.86 -31.74
C HIS A 27 -19.37 2.23 -31.93
N VAL A 28 -19.25 1.24 -32.80
CA VAL A 28 -17.96 0.69 -33.23
C VAL A 28 -17.33 1.69 -34.19
N ARG A 29 -16.08 2.10 -33.91
CA ARG A 29 -15.32 2.99 -34.80
C ARG A 29 -15.00 2.28 -36.10
N ASP A 30 -15.08 2.98 -37.23
CA ASP A 30 -14.82 2.43 -38.57
C ASP A 30 -13.46 1.71 -38.65
N ASP A 31 -12.43 2.31 -38.07
CA ASP A 31 -11.09 1.71 -37.94
C ASP A 31 -11.11 0.32 -37.29
N HIS A 32 -11.91 0.14 -36.23
CA HIS A 32 -12.05 -1.14 -35.55
C HIS A 32 -12.95 -2.11 -36.32
N ALA A 33 -13.96 -1.60 -37.04
CA ALA A 33 -14.82 -2.41 -37.89
C ALA A 33 -14.01 -3.05 -39.03
N GLY A 34 -12.97 -2.38 -39.53
CA GLY A 34 -12.03 -2.94 -40.49
C GLY A 34 -11.23 -4.15 -39.99
N LEU A 35 -11.17 -4.37 -38.67
CA LEU A 35 -10.59 -5.59 -38.09
C LEU A 35 -11.61 -6.73 -37.92
N ASP A 36 -12.92 -6.49 -38.11
CA ASP A 36 -13.92 -7.54 -37.92
C ASP A 36 -13.66 -8.69 -38.89
N GLY A 37 -13.47 -9.87 -38.33
CA GLY A 37 -13.21 -11.07 -39.11
C GLY A 37 -11.73 -11.40 -39.30
N PHE A 38 -10.79 -10.51 -38.95
CA PHE A 38 -9.36 -10.80 -39.01
C PHE A 38 -9.00 -12.04 -38.18
N ILE A 39 -8.25 -12.97 -38.76
CA ILE A 39 -7.84 -14.23 -38.13
C ILE A 39 -6.31 -14.29 -38.08
N ALA A 40 -5.75 -14.66 -36.94
CA ALA A 40 -4.33 -14.95 -36.81
C ALA A 40 -4.10 -16.07 -35.79
N HIS A 41 -2.94 -16.73 -35.89
CA HIS A 41 -2.55 -17.74 -34.91
C HIS A 41 -2.48 -17.11 -33.51
N ILE A 42 -2.83 -17.84 -32.45
CA ILE A 42 -2.90 -17.29 -31.09
C ILE A 42 -1.56 -16.72 -30.58
N ASP A 43 -0.43 -17.25 -31.07
CA ASP A 43 0.90 -16.76 -30.71
C ASP A 43 1.38 -15.60 -31.57
N ASP A 44 0.62 -15.20 -32.59
CA ASP A 44 1.03 -14.15 -33.50
C ASP A 44 1.26 -12.83 -32.73
N PRO A 45 2.41 -12.15 -32.93
CA PRO A 45 2.69 -10.86 -32.30
C PRO A 45 1.67 -9.77 -32.60
N ILE A 46 0.84 -9.90 -33.63
CA ILE A 46 -0.27 -8.99 -33.93
C ILE A 46 -1.17 -8.79 -32.71
N TRP A 47 -1.38 -9.85 -31.91
CA TRP A 47 -2.20 -9.79 -30.70
C TRP A 47 -1.58 -8.93 -29.59
N ASP A 48 -0.31 -8.58 -29.66
CA ASP A 48 0.29 -7.60 -28.74
C ASP A 48 -0.12 -6.17 -29.05
N ARG A 49 -0.64 -5.94 -30.26
CA ARG A 49 -1.07 -4.63 -30.73
C ARG A 49 -2.59 -4.49 -30.75
N ILE A 50 -3.31 -5.50 -31.23
CA ILE A 50 -4.76 -5.37 -31.51
C ILE A 50 -5.68 -6.08 -30.52
N TYR A 51 -5.15 -6.79 -29.51
CA TYR A 51 -6.01 -7.54 -28.60
C TYR A 51 -6.82 -6.57 -27.70
N PRO A 52 -8.17 -6.61 -27.73
CA PRO A 52 -9.00 -5.60 -27.08
C PRO A 52 -8.76 -5.45 -25.57
N PRO A 53 -8.87 -4.21 -25.03
CA PRO A 53 -9.45 -3.01 -25.65
C PRO A 53 -8.46 -2.18 -26.49
N ASN A 54 -8.91 -1.67 -27.65
CA ASN A 54 -8.07 -0.89 -28.58
C ASN A 54 -8.24 0.64 -28.50
N ASP A 55 -9.26 1.11 -27.77
CA ASP A 55 -9.51 2.53 -27.46
C ASP A 55 -10.51 2.65 -26.29
N TRP A 56 -10.79 3.87 -25.86
CA TRP A 56 -11.83 4.16 -24.86
C TRP A 56 -13.17 3.55 -25.24
N ARG A 57 -13.81 2.88 -24.27
CA ARG A 57 -15.10 2.19 -24.45
C ARG A 57 -15.09 1.19 -25.63
N CYS A 58 -13.94 0.59 -25.95
CA CYS A 58 -13.85 -0.43 -26.99
C CYS A 58 -14.85 -1.57 -26.74
N ARG A 59 -15.60 -1.92 -27.79
CA ARG A 59 -16.63 -2.96 -27.79
C ARG A 59 -16.20 -4.18 -28.62
N CYS A 60 -14.93 -4.25 -28.96
CA CYS A 60 -14.38 -5.36 -29.71
C CYS A 60 -13.98 -6.51 -28.78
N TYR A 61 -13.93 -7.70 -29.32
CA TYR A 61 -13.57 -8.92 -28.62
C TYR A 61 -12.89 -9.90 -29.58
N VAL A 62 -12.40 -11.00 -29.04
CA VAL A 62 -11.85 -12.09 -29.84
C VAL A 62 -12.54 -13.40 -29.46
N VAL A 63 -12.61 -14.31 -30.42
CA VAL A 63 -13.13 -15.67 -30.25
C VAL A 63 -12.11 -16.68 -30.80
N GLN A 64 -12.08 -17.88 -30.23
CA GLN A 64 -11.26 -18.96 -30.79
C GLN A 64 -11.90 -19.52 -32.05
N THR A 65 -11.07 -19.94 -32.99
CA THR A 65 -11.50 -20.63 -34.21
C THR A 65 -10.47 -21.68 -34.61
N ASN A 66 -10.93 -22.70 -35.34
CA ASN A 66 -10.09 -23.65 -36.05
C ASN A 66 -9.88 -23.27 -37.52
N GLN A 67 -10.60 -22.24 -38.00
CA GLN A 67 -10.41 -21.68 -39.33
C GLN A 67 -9.02 -21.01 -39.39
N ALA A 68 -8.20 -21.45 -40.32
CA ALA A 68 -6.95 -20.77 -40.66
C ALA A 68 -7.25 -19.43 -41.36
N PRO A 69 -6.34 -18.44 -41.28
CA PRO A 69 -6.47 -17.21 -42.07
C PRO A 69 -6.60 -17.55 -43.57
N GLU A 70 -7.47 -16.82 -44.27
CA GLU A 70 -7.71 -17.01 -45.71
C GLU A 70 -6.56 -16.39 -46.55
N ASP A 71 -5.92 -15.36 -46.01
CA ASP A 71 -4.74 -14.71 -46.57
C ASP A 71 -3.76 -14.27 -45.45
N ASP A 72 -2.53 -13.95 -45.84
CA ASP A 72 -1.52 -13.39 -44.93
C ASP A 72 -1.64 -11.85 -44.83
N ALA A 73 -2.82 -11.28 -45.12
CA ALA A 73 -3.00 -9.84 -45.14
C ALA A 73 -2.91 -9.27 -43.71
N VAL A 74 -1.90 -8.43 -43.48
CA VAL A 74 -1.76 -7.70 -42.22
C VAL A 74 -2.66 -6.47 -42.26
N PRO A 75 -3.59 -6.29 -41.30
CA PRO A 75 -4.49 -5.15 -41.28
C PRO A 75 -3.69 -3.84 -41.13
N ASP A 76 -4.23 -2.72 -41.64
CA ASP A 76 -3.64 -1.41 -41.35
C ASP A 76 -3.79 -1.10 -39.85
N LEU A 77 -2.69 -0.80 -39.18
CA LEU A 77 -2.65 -0.53 -37.73
C LEU A 77 -2.33 0.92 -37.42
N LYS A 78 -2.32 1.84 -38.39
CA LYS A 78 -1.99 3.25 -38.16
C LYS A 78 -2.92 3.92 -37.14
N PHE A 79 -4.16 3.46 -37.03
CA PHE A 79 -5.13 3.97 -36.06
C PHE A 79 -4.92 3.44 -34.63
N MET A 80 -4.09 2.39 -34.45
CA MET A 80 -3.86 1.81 -33.13
C MET A 80 -3.12 2.79 -32.23
N LYS A 81 -3.76 3.15 -31.12
CA LYS A 81 -3.18 4.07 -30.15
C LYS A 81 -2.17 3.35 -29.26
N PRO A 82 -0.93 3.84 -29.12
CA PRO A 82 0.08 3.21 -28.26
C PRO A 82 -0.40 2.99 -26.80
N ALA A 83 -1.27 3.87 -26.31
CA ALA A 83 -1.90 3.79 -24.99
C ALA A 83 -2.70 2.49 -24.75
N PHE A 84 -3.17 1.84 -25.81
CA PHE A 84 -3.99 0.62 -25.79
C PHE A 84 -3.31 -0.58 -26.47
N SER A 85 -2.15 -0.39 -27.08
CA SER A 85 -1.38 -1.45 -27.75
C SER A 85 -0.61 -2.29 -26.73
N VAL A 86 -1.37 -3.06 -25.94
CA VAL A 86 -0.85 -4.06 -24.99
C VAL A 86 -1.84 -5.23 -24.93
N ASN A 87 -1.32 -6.46 -24.98
CA ASN A 87 -2.17 -7.62 -24.78
C ASN A 87 -2.54 -7.78 -23.30
N VAL A 88 -3.75 -7.35 -22.94
CA VAL A 88 -4.27 -7.44 -21.56
C VAL A 88 -4.39 -8.89 -21.05
N GLY A 89 -4.49 -9.86 -21.97
CA GLY A 89 -4.52 -11.29 -21.68
C GLY A 89 -3.17 -11.87 -21.28
N LYS A 90 -2.08 -11.38 -21.89
CA LYS A 90 -0.70 -11.76 -21.56
C LYS A 90 -0.18 -11.01 -20.34
N THR A 91 -0.42 -9.70 -20.28
CA THR A 91 0.22 -8.81 -19.28
C THR A 91 -0.59 -8.63 -18.00
N GLY A 92 -1.92 -8.79 -18.06
CA GLY A 92 -2.81 -8.41 -16.97
C GLY A 92 -2.96 -6.90 -16.77
N VAL A 93 -2.33 -6.08 -17.62
CA VAL A 93 -2.39 -4.61 -17.57
C VAL A 93 -3.30 -4.12 -18.69
N VAL A 94 -4.18 -3.15 -18.40
CA VAL A 94 -5.19 -2.64 -19.35
C VAL A 94 -4.64 -1.56 -20.27
N PHE A 95 -3.67 -0.78 -19.79
CA PHE A 95 -3.15 0.41 -20.45
C PHE A 95 -1.63 0.36 -20.50
N ASN A 96 -1.03 0.81 -21.60
CA ASN A 96 0.41 0.94 -21.69
C ASN A 96 0.90 2.03 -20.73
N ASP A 97 1.78 1.68 -19.79
CA ASP A 97 2.29 2.57 -18.74
C ASP A 97 3.21 3.70 -19.25
N GLN A 98 3.81 3.52 -20.43
CA GLN A 98 4.67 4.53 -21.05
C GLN A 98 3.88 5.52 -21.93
N ALA A 99 2.68 5.15 -22.38
CA ALA A 99 1.94 5.90 -23.40
C ALA A 99 0.56 6.37 -22.95
N HIS A 100 -0.05 5.75 -21.96
CA HIS A 100 -1.41 6.09 -21.56
C HIS A 100 -1.42 7.33 -20.66
N PRO A 101 -2.30 8.33 -20.91
CA PRO A 101 -2.33 9.59 -20.15
C PRO A 101 -2.48 9.44 -18.63
N TYR A 102 -2.99 8.29 -18.14
CA TYR A 102 -3.08 8.01 -16.70
C TYR A 102 -1.72 7.92 -16.00
N PHE A 103 -0.66 7.60 -16.74
CA PHE A 103 0.68 7.40 -16.17
C PHE A 103 1.67 8.49 -16.59
N ILE A 104 1.31 9.32 -17.58
CA ILE A 104 2.15 10.42 -18.04
C ILE A 104 1.98 11.61 -17.10
N ILE A 105 2.87 11.68 -16.11
CA ILE A 105 3.04 12.87 -15.27
C ILE A 105 4.16 13.72 -15.89
N PRO A 106 3.91 14.99 -16.28
CA PRO A 106 4.99 15.85 -16.74
C PRO A 106 6.09 15.94 -15.68
N LYS A 107 7.36 15.77 -16.07
CA LYS A 107 8.50 15.79 -15.12
C LYS A 107 8.52 17.02 -14.20
N LYS A 108 8.10 18.18 -14.71
CA LYS A 108 7.99 19.43 -13.93
C LYS A 108 7.00 19.34 -12.75
N ASP A 109 6.00 18.45 -12.86
CA ASP A 109 4.92 18.29 -11.88
C ASP A 109 5.18 17.10 -10.92
N GLU A 110 6.21 16.29 -11.16
CA GLU A 110 6.51 15.08 -10.39
C GLU A 110 6.65 15.36 -8.89
N LYS A 111 7.45 16.37 -8.52
CA LYS A 111 7.63 16.77 -7.11
C LYS A 111 6.32 17.24 -6.47
N ARG A 112 5.50 17.97 -7.23
CA ARG A 112 4.19 18.43 -6.75
C ARG A 112 3.26 17.25 -6.52
N MET A 113 3.28 16.25 -7.39
CA MET A 113 2.48 15.02 -7.24
C MET A 113 2.95 14.18 -6.06
N GLN A 114 4.27 14.03 -5.86
CA GLN A 114 4.82 13.36 -4.67
C GLN A 114 4.36 14.04 -3.37
N VAL A 115 4.48 15.36 -3.28
CA VAL A 115 4.00 16.13 -2.11
C VAL A 115 2.49 15.97 -1.93
N ALA A 116 1.71 16.01 -3.01
CA ALA A 116 0.26 15.81 -2.96
C ALA A 116 -0.10 14.40 -2.47
N PHE A 117 0.60 13.36 -2.93
CA PHE A 117 0.40 11.98 -2.52
C PHE A 117 0.73 11.77 -1.04
N GLU A 118 1.89 12.22 -0.57
CA GLU A 118 2.25 12.13 0.86
C GLU A 118 1.28 12.93 1.74
N SER A 119 0.83 14.11 1.28
CA SER A 119 -0.17 14.91 1.98
C SER A 119 -1.55 14.24 2.02
N MET A 120 -1.90 13.50 0.97
CA MET A 120 -3.16 12.74 0.91
C MET A 120 -3.16 11.62 1.96
N LYS A 121 -2.04 10.91 2.16
CA LYS A 121 -1.92 9.86 3.19
C LYS A 121 -2.32 10.38 4.57
N LEU A 122 -1.96 11.62 4.91
CA LEU A 122 -2.29 12.24 6.20
C LEU A 122 -3.79 12.57 6.36
N ARG A 123 -4.51 12.79 5.26
CA ARG A 123 -5.93 13.18 5.26
C ARG A 123 -6.88 12.00 5.08
N LEU A 124 -6.36 10.86 4.62
CA LEU A 124 -7.15 9.68 4.36
C LEU A 124 -7.71 9.10 5.67
N ALA A 125 -8.94 8.61 5.61
CA ALA A 125 -9.58 7.93 6.74
C ALA A 125 -9.05 6.49 6.90
N TYR A 126 -9.04 6.00 8.13
CA TYR A 126 -8.55 4.65 8.46
C TYR A 126 -9.51 3.52 8.05
N GLY A 127 -10.76 3.85 7.72
CA GLY A 127 -11.81 2.86 7.49
C GLY A 127 -12.29 2.19 8.77
N LYS A 128 -12.68 0.91 8.67
CA LYS A 128 -13.20 0.12 9.80
C LYS A 128 -12.08 -0.31 10.75
N ALA A 129 -12.42 -0.48 12.03
CA ALA A 129 -11.51 -1.07 13.00
C ALA A 129 -11.08 -2.47 12.53
N LYS A 130 -9.79 -2.76 12.62
CA LYS A 130 -9.21 -4.07 12.31
C LYS A 130 -9.34 -5.04 13.47
N TYR A 131 -9.39 -4.51 14.68
CA TYR A 131 -9.59 -5.28 15.90
C TYR A 131 -10.42 -4.48 16.90
N THR A 132 -11.27 -5.20 17.64
CA THR A 132 -11.98 -4.68 18.82
C THR A 132 -11.64 -5.62 19.97
N SER A 133 -11.05 -5.08 21.03
CA SER A 133 -10.70 -5.85 22.22
C SER A 133 -11.97 -6.33 22.95
N PRO A 134 -11.86 -7.34 23.83
CA PRO A 134 -12.95 -7.71 24.73
C PRO A 134 -13.44 -6.55 25.61
N THR A 135 -12.58 -5.55 25.83
CA THR A 135 -12.90 -4.34 26.61
C THR A 135 -13.55 -3.23 25.77
N GLY A 136 -13.80 -3.47 24.48
CA GLY A 136 -14.42 -2.53 23.54
C GLY A 136 -13.46 -1.51 22.91
N SER A 137 -12.17 -1.55 23.26
CA SER A 137 -11.14 -0.69 22.68
C SER A 137 -10.81 -1.13 21.26
N LYS A 138 -10.63 -0.16 20.36
CA LYS A 138 -10.52 -0.41 18.92
C LYS A 138 -9.12 -0.13 18.41
N ILE A 139 -8.69 -0.95 17.46
CA ILE A 139 -7.46 -0.76 16.70
C ILE A 139 -7.79 -0.45 15.25
N PHE A 140 -7.23 0.63 14.75
CA PHE A 140 -7.33 1.03 13.36
C PHE A 140 -5.95 0.97 12.73
N VAL A 141 -5.88 0.52 11.49
CA VAL A 141 -4.63 0.46 10.72
C VAL A 141 -4.82 1.29 9.47
N HIS A 142 -3.97 2.30 9.30
CA HIS A 142 -4.02 3.13 8.10
C HIS A 142 -3.61 2.31 6.88
N PRO A 143 -4.24 2.49 5.69
CA PRO A 143 -3.84 1.79 4.47
C PRO A 143 -2.38 1.99 4.05
N PHE A 144 -1.78 3.10 4.49
CA PHE A 144 -0.39 3.45 4.24
C PHE A 144 0.50 3.30 5.48
N ALA A 145 0.13 2.49 6.48
CA ALA A 145 1.03 2.17 7.58
C ALA A 145 2.30 1.48 7.06
N ASP A 146 3.43 1.68 7.73
CA ASP A 146 4.73 1.14 7.29
C ASP A 146 4.69 -0.39 7.23
N PRO A 147 4.81 -1.03 6.06
CA PRO A 147 4.75 -2.49 5.95
C PRO A 147 5.88 -3.20 6.70
N VAL A 148 7.02 -2.55 6.90
CA VAL A 148 8.17 -3.13 7.61
C VAL A 148 7.85 -3.29 9.09
N ASP A 149 7.36 -2.23 9.72
CA ASP A 149 7.08 -2.21 11.16
C ASP A 149 5.65 -2.64 11.52
N LEU A 150 4.79 -2.86 10.51
CA LEU A 150 3.35 -3.09 10.69
C LEU A 150 3.04 -4.22 11.67
N TYR A 151 3.69 -5.37 11.50
CA TYR A 151 3.35 -6.57 12.28
C TYR A 151 3.64 -6.38 13.77
N ASP A 152 4.83 -5.88 14.10
CA ASP A 152 5.22 -5.62 15.48
C ASP A 152 4.37 -4.52 16.09
N ASN A 153 4.10 -3.47 15.31
CA ASN A 153 3.29 -2.35 15.78
C ASN A 153 1.85 -2.77 16.05
N TYR A 154 1.28 -3.60 15.18
CA TYR A 154 -0.04 -4.17 15.37
C TYR A 154 -0.10 -5.11 16.58
N SER A 155 0.90 -5.99 16.73
CA SER A 155 0.97 -6.92 17.85
C SER A 155 1.04 -6.18 19.19
N ASN A 156 1.85 -5.12 19.28
CA ASN A 156 1.91 -4.26 20.45
C ASN A 156 0.59 -3.51 20.67
N ALA A 157 -0.06 -3.02 19.61
CA ALA A 157 -1.37 -2.37 19.71
C ALA A 157 -2.44 -3.31 20.30
N VAL A 158 -2.43 -4.60 19.95
CA VAL A 158 -3.35 -5.61 20.52
C VAL A 158 -3.11 -5.77 22.02
N LEU A 159 -1.86 -5.93 22.45
CA LEU A 159 -1.51 -6.02 23.86
C LEU A 159 -1.95 -4.77 24.64
N ILE A 160 -1.69 -3.58 24.09
CA ILE A 160 -2.07 -2.29 24.68
C ILE A 160 -3.60 -2.17 24.80
N SER A 161 -4.33 -2.49 23.74
CA SER A 161 -5.79 -2.40 23.70
C SER A 161 -6.44 -3.36 24.71
N ASN A 162 -5.93 -4.58 24.81
CA ASN A 162 -6.46 -5.60 25.72
C ASN A 162 -6.18 -5.28 27.18
N THR A 163 -4.94 -4.89 27.51
CA THR A 163 -4.51 -4.73 28.90
C THR A 163 -4.80 -3.32 29.43
N LEU A 164 -4.46 -2.29 28.65
CA LEU A 164 -4.59 -0.90 29.08
C LEU A 164 -5.93 -0.26 28.68
N LYS A 165 -6.76 -0.98 27.90
CA LYS A 165 -8.09 -0.51 27.45
C LYS A 165 -8.01 0.82 26.69
N LEU A 166 -7.02 0.93 25.81
CA LEU A 166 -6.76 2.13 25.02
C LEU A 166 -7.10 1.89 23.55
N ASN A 167 -7.68 2.90 22.90
CA ASN A 167 -7.81 2.89 21.46
C ASN A 167 -6.45 3.18 20.82
N VAL A 168 -6.12 2.45 19.76
CA VAL A 168 -4.85 2.58 19.06
C VAL A 168 -5.11 2.77 17.56
N LYS A 169 -4.41 3.71 16.94
CA LYS A 169 -4.37 3.83 15.47
C LYS A 169 -2.93 3.73 14.99
N LEU A 170 -2.65 2.84 14.04
CA LEU A 170 -1.36 2.78 13.34
C LEU A 170 -1.39 3.76 12.17
N ARG A 171 -0.59 4.83 12.28
CA ARG A 171 -0.57 6.00 11.41
C ARG A 171 0.06 5.69 10.05
N PRO A 172 -0.24 6.48 8.99
CA PRO A 172 0.47 6.38 7.73
C PRO A 172 1.99 6.58 7.91
N HIS A 173 2.78 5.82 7.18
CA HIS A 173 4.15 6.17 6.87
C HIS A 173 4.19 7.29 5.83
N ILE A 174 5.06 8.27 6.05
CA ILE A 174 5.23 9.45 5.20
C ILE A 174 6.70 9.58 4.85
N ASP A 175 6.99 9.88 3.58
CA ASP A 175 8.36 10.13 3.15
C ASP A 175 8.82 11.53 3.60
N GLY A 176 9.75 11.56 4.57
CA GLY A 176 10.30 12.79 5.12
C GLY A 176 11.22 13.56 4.16
N ALA A 177 11.71 12.94 3.08
CA ALA A 177 12.44 13.64 2.01
C ALA A 177 11.50 14.43 1.09
N VAL A 178 10.25 13.99 0.99
CA VAL A 178 9.19 14.67 0.22
C VAL A 178 8.46 15.70 1.09
N LEU A 179 7.97 15.29 2.27
CA LEU A 179 7.35 16.19 3.25
C LEU A 179 8.35 16.60 4.33
N LEU A 180 9.19 17.57 3.96
CA LEU A 180 10.21 18.14 4.83
C LEU A 180 9.61 18.62 6.17
N ASN A 181 10.39 18.46 7.24
CA ASN A 181 10.04 18.88 8.61
C ASN A 181 8.75 18.27 9.18
N THR A 182 8.19 17.24 8.53
CA THR A 182 7.00 16.56 9.03
C THR A 182 7.38 15.43 9.96
N LYS A 183 6.85 15.49 11.18
CA LYS A 183 7.05 14.43 12.18
C LYS A 183 6.11 13.25 11.90
N ASN A 184 6.65 12.04 11.93
CA ASN A 184 5.91 10.83 11.58
C ASN A 184 5.91 9.74 12.67
N PRO A 185 5.30 9.99 13.84
CA PRO A 185 5.10 8.92 14.82
C PRO A 185 4.16 7.82 14.29
N GLU A 186 4.47 6.57 14.58
CA GLU A 186 3.75 5.39 14.06
C GLU A 186 2.36 5.17 14.68
N TYR A 187 2.13 5.69 15.89
CA TYR A 187 0.92 5.44 16.65
C TYR A 187 0.14 6.71 16.94
N LEU A 188 -1.17 6.54 17.09
CA LEU A 188 -2.04 7.41 17.86
C LEU A 188 -2.70 6.58 18.97
N ILE A 189 -2.24 6.72 20.21
CA ILE A 189 -2.75 5.97 21.38
C ILE A 189 -3.59 6.93 22.22
N ASN A 190 -4.90 6.71 22.27
CA ASN A 190 -5.86 7.66 22.88
C ASN A 190 -5.59 9.12 22.47
N ASN A 191 -5.49 9.37 21.16
CA ASN A 191 -5.22 10.68 20.55
C ASN A 191 -3.85 11.30 20.84
N LYS A 192 -2.94 10.60 21.52
CA LYS A 192 -1.55 11.04 21.69
C LYS A 192 -0.66 10.39 20.64
N THR A 193 0.26 11.14 20.06
CA THR A 193 1.23 10.57 19.12
C THR A 193 2.16 9.60 19.84
N GLY A 194 2.55 8.51 19.18
CA GLY A 194 3.52 7.61 19.78
C GLY A 194 4.36 6.84 18.77
N GLU A 195 5.39 6.20 19.28
CA GLU A 195 6.31 5.40 18.48
C GLU A 195 6.79 4.20 19.30
N ARG A 196 7.06 3.09 18.62
CA ARG A 196 7.69 1.92 19.22
C ARG A 196 9.21 2.09 19.27
N LYS A 197 9.82 1.56 20.32
CA LYS A 197 11.25 1.34 20.42
C LYS A 197 11.50 -0.03 21.04
N ALA A 198 12.33 -0.83 20.38
CA ALA A 198 12.80 -2.12 20.89
C ALA A 198 14.31 -2.05 21.23
N PRO A 199 14.69 -1.50 22.39
CA PRO A 199 16.09 -1.33 22.73
C PRO A 199 16.70 -2.64 23.27
N GLU A 200 17.92 -2.96 22.83
CA GLU A 200 18.70 -4.11 23.30
C GLU A 200 19.45 -3.86 24.63
N GLY A 201 19.42 -2.63 25.16
CA GLY A 201 20.19 -2.25 26.36
C GLY A 201 19.52 -1.19 27.22
N LEU A 202 20.30 -0.59 28.14
CA LEU A 202 19.80 0.39 29.12
C LEU A 202 20.01 1.86 28.74
N ASN A 203 20.50 2.16 27.52
CA ASN A 203 20.70 3.54 27.06
C ASN A 203 19.38 4.22 26.64
N PHE A 204 18.44 4.30 27.57
CA PHE A 204 17.11 4.87 27.33
C PHE A 204 17.14 6.38 27.10
N ARG A 205 18.21 7.07 27.53
CA ARG A 205 18.38 8.50 27.23
C ARG A 205 18.34 8.75 25.72
N ASN A 206 19.12 8.00 24.95
CA ASN A 206 19.18 8.17 23.49
C ASN A 206 17.88 7.70 22.82
N VAL A 207 17.28 6.63 23.32
CA VAL A 207 15.98 6.12 22.86
C VAL A 207 14.90 7.20 22.96
N LEU A 208 14.76 7.81 24.14
CA LEU A 208 13.75 8.85 24.38
C LEU A 208 14.07 10.15 23.63
N ARG A 209 15.34 10.54 23.45
CA ARG A 209 15.69 11.70 22.61
C ARG A 209 15.26 11.51 21.15
N LYS A 210 15.43 10.30 20.60
CA LYS A 210 14.96 9.98 19.24
C LYS A 210 13.44 10.11 19.14
N ALA A 211 12.70 9.59 20.13
CA ALA A 211 11.24 9.73 20.17
C ALA A 211 10.78 11.20 20.27
N VAL A 212 11.48 12.04 21.04
CA VAL A 212 11.21 13.51 21.09
C VAL A 212 11.42 14.16 19.72
N LYS A 213 12.50 13.81 19.02
CA LYS A 213 12.78 14.33 17.66
C LYS A 213 11.63 13.99 16.70
N GLN A 214 11.05 12.80 16.85
CA GLN A 214 9.87 12.38 16.11
C GLN A 214 8.54 12.93 16.64
N GLY A 215 8.55 13.69 17.74
CA GLY A 215 7.34 14.35 18.26
C GLY A 215 6.35 13.40 18.89
N SER A 216 6.83 12.29 19.41
CA SER A 216 6.03 11.35 20.17
C SER A 216 5.69 11.94 21.55
N GLU A 217 4.45 11.69 21.98
CA GLU A 217 3.96 11.94 23.34
C GLU A 217 3.94 10.65 24.17
N VAL A 218 3.78 9.51 23.51
CA VAL A 218 3.81 8.17 24.10
C VAL A 218 4.96 7.38 23.48
N VAL A 219 5.77 6.71 24.29
CA VAL A 219 6.78 5.78 23.78
C VAL A 219 6.40 4.37 24.19
N VAL A 220 6.23 3.47 23.22
CA VAL A 220 6.02 2.04 23.47
C VAL A 220 7.40 1.39 23.52
N ILE A 221 7.89 1.10 24.73
CA ILE A 221 9.14 0.37 24.94
C ILE A 221 8.84 -1.12 24.95
N ASP A 222 9.36 -1.79 23.93
CA ASP A 222 9.22 -3.21 23.69
C ASP A 222 10.49 -3.94 24.10
N LEU A 223 10.41 -4.81 25.11
CA LEU A 223 11.59 -5.52 25.64
C LEU A 223 11.89 -6.86 24.95
N VAL A 224 11.31 -7.13 23.78
CA VAL A 224 11.55 -8.38 23.03
C VAL A 224 13.04 -8.74 22.90
N ASP A 225 13.88 -7.76 22.56
CA ASP A 225 15.33 -7.95 22.38
C ASP A 225 16.16 -7.51 23.59
N ASN A 226 15.52 -7.01 24.65
CA ASN A 226 16.23 -6.50 25.82
C ASN A 226 16.58 -7.67 26.79
N PRO A 227 17.84 -7.84 27.18
CA PRO A 227 18.24 -8.90 28.12
C PRO A 227 18.02 -8.52 29.59
N ASN A 228 17.72 -7.24 29.89
CA ASN A 228 17.67 -6.75 31.26
C ASN A 228 16.34 -7.08 31.95
N PRO A 229 16.34 -7.31 33.28
CA PRO A 229 15.11 -7.55 34.03
C PRO A 229 14.11 -6.39 33.94
N TYR A 230 12.82 -6.73 33.80
CA TYR A 230 11.72 -5.75 33.67
C TYR A 230 11.75 -4.67 34.76
N LYS A 231 11.95 -5.06 36.01
CA LYS A 231 12.02 -4.16 37.18
C LYS A 231 13.14 -3.12 37.04
N ASN A 232 14.31 -3.54 36.55
CA ASN A 232 15.46 -2.66 36.37
C ASN A 232 15.17 -1.64 35.26
N VAL A 233 14.65 -2.12 34.12
CA VAL A 233 14.27 -1.26 33.00
C VAL A 233 13.22 -0.23 33.40
N LYS A 234 12.16 -0.66 34.11
CA LYS A 234 11.11 0.21 34.62
C LYS A 234 11.65 1.32 35.53
N ALA A 235 12.57 0.98 36.44
CA ALA A 235 13.18 1.96 37.34
C ALA A 235 13.97 3.03 36.56
N VAL A 236 14.79 2.62 35.59
CA VAL A 236 15.56 3.55 34.76
C VAL A 236 14.65 4.43 33.89
N LEU A 237 13.64 3.86 33.24
CA LEU A 237 12.68 4.62 32.42
C LEU A 237 11.90 5.64 33.25
N THR A 238 11.47 5.27 34.45
CA THR A 238 10.78 6.17 35.38
C THR A 238 11.66 7.36 35.75
N GLN A 239 12.94 7.11 36.06
CA GLN A 239 13.91 8.18 36.35
C GLN A 239 14.21 9.06 35.13
N GLN A 240 14.24 8.52 33.91
CA GLN A 240 14.43 9.34 32.71
C GLN A 240 13.19 10.18 32.41
N LEU A 241 11.99 9.62 32.55
CA LEU A 241 10.73 10.31 32.22
C LEU A 241 10.47 11.55 33.09
N SER A 242 10.98 11.56 34.33
CA SER A 242 10.87 12.71 35.24
C SER A 242 11.70 13.92 34.80
N ARG A 243 12.68 13.75 33.90
CA ARG A 243 13.50 14.84 33.35
C ARG A 243 12.79 15.58 32.22
N GLN A 244 11.82 16.42 32.59
CA GLN A 244 10.97 17.16 31.65
C GLN A 244 11.77 18.09 30.72
N ASP A 245 12.84 18.70 31.23
CA ASP A 245 13.79 19.52 30.47
C ASP A 245 14.40 18.76 29.27
N ARG A 246 14.65 17.46 29.45
CA ARG A 246 15.27 16.61 28.43
C ARG A 246 14.27 15.98 27.47
N PHE A 247 13.06 15.71 27.94
CA PHE A 247 12.04 14.98 27.18
C PHE A 247 10.69 15.71 27.16
N PRO A 248 10.62 16.97 26.70
CA PRO A 248 9.46 17.82 26.91
C PRO A 248 8.17 17.26 26.32
N SER A 249 8.22 16.58 25.16
CA SER A 249 7.03 16.04 24.50
C SER A 249 6.50 14.75 25.13
N ILE A 250 7.36 13.94 25.77
CA ILE A 250 7.01 12.59 26.24
C ILE A 250 6.19 12.69 27.53
N LYS A 251 4.93 12.26 27.48
CA LYS A 251 3.99 12.27 28.61
C LYS A 251 3.87 10.90 29.27
N GLU A 252 4.11 9.84 28.51
CA GLU A 252 3.82 8.48 28.92
C GLU A 252 4.76 7.48 28.25
N ILE A 253 5.16 6.46 28.99
CA ILE A 253 5.90 5.31 28.48
C ILE A 253 5.06 4.08 28.72
N ILE A 254 4.76 3.33 27.67
CA ILE A 254 4.12 2.02 27.77
C ILE A 254 5.23 0.99 27.70
N LEU A 255 5.40 0.20 28.76
CA LEU A 255 6.46 -0.80 28.87
C LEU A 255 5.89 -2.20 28.73
N ILE A 256 6.35 -2.94 27.71
CA ILE A 256 5.95 -4.31 27.40
C ILE A 256 7.11 -5.25 27.74
N SER A 257 6.86 -6.25 28.59
CA SER A 257 7.86 -7.25 28.95
C SER A 257 8.25 -8.15 27.77
N LYS A 258 9.45 -8.75 27.86
CA LYS A 258 9.99 -9.66 26.83
C LYS A 258 9.06 -10.83 26.51
N ASP A 259 8.40 -11.40 27.54
CA ASP A 259 7.43 -12.49 27.41
C ASP A 259 6.03 -12.02 26.99
N ARG A 260 5.83 -10.72 26.76
CA ARG A 260 4.56 -10.07 26.38
C ARG A 260 3.43 -10.22 27.41
N LYS A 261 3.70 -10.67 28.63
CA LYS A 261 2.69 -10.89 29.67
C LYS A 261 2.44 -9.68 30.56
N THR A 262 3.45 -8.83 30.75
CA THR A 262 3.38 -7.65 31.61
C THR A 262 3.39 -6.39 30.75
N ILE A 263 2.30 -5.63 30.81
CA ILE A 263 2.15 -4.36 30.11
C ILE A 263 1.74 -3.30 31.12
N GLU A 264 2.54 -2.24 31.24
CA GLU A 264 2.26 -1.15 32.17
C GLU A 264 2.45 0.22 31.52
N SER A 265 1.66 1.19 31.99
CA SER A 265 1.80 2.61 31.63
C SER A 265 2.52 3.35 32.76
N ILE A 266 3.66 3.97 32.42
CA ILE A 266 4.43 4.86 33.27
C ILE A 266 4.12 6.29 32.81
N LYS A 267 3.29 6.99 33.58
CA LYS A 267 2.93 8.38 33.29
C LYS A 267 3.93 9.33 33.95
N ARG A 268 4.24 10.44 33.28
CA ARG A 268 4.98 11.53 33.92
C ARG A 268 4.14 12.07 35.08
N SER A 269 4.72 12.07 36.28
CA SER A 269 4.12 12.72 37.45
C SER A 269 3.89 14.20 37.13
N ALA A 270 2.71 14.74 37.43
CA ALA A 270 2.50 16.19 37.35
C ALA A 270 3.53 16.87 38.24
N VAL A 271 4.31 17.79 37.67
CA VAL A 271 5.16 18.68 38.48
C VAL A 271 4.20 19.46 39.37
N LYS A 272 4.32 19.26 40.69
CA LYS A 272 3.64 20.09 41.68
C LYS A 272 4.21 21.49 41.64
#